data_AF-A0AAD9BY97-F1
#
_entry.id   AF-A0AAD9BY97-F1
#
_cell.length_a   1.000
_cell.length_b   1.000
_cell.length_c   1.000
_cell.angle_alpha   90.00
_cell.angle_beta   90.00
_cell.angle_gamma   90.00
#
_symmetry.space_group_name_H-M   'P 1'
#
loop_
_entity.id
_entity.type
_entity.pdbx_description
1 polymer ?
#
loop_
_entity_poly.entity_id
_entity_poly.type
_entity_poly.pdbx_seq_one_letter_code
_entity_poly.pdbx_strand_id
1 'polypeptide(L)'
;MKKVISTRDLTFQGQRIQIFRDLPTEVVKRRAAFTLTRKILRDKPGVRFGLLYPAKLRVSHNGSERFFTDPEEALQYAERLFGSAEEE
;
A
#
# COMPACT_ATOMS: atom_id res chain seq x y z
N MET A 1 -0.54 17.92 11.15
CA MET A 1 0.75 17.76 10.45
C MET A 1 0.53 17.18 9.05
N LYS A 2 0.45 18.03 8.02
CA LYS A 2 0.33 17.68 6.60
C LYS A 2 1.31 18.56 5.84
N LYS A 3 2.52 18.07 5.54
CA LYS A 3 3.46 18.64 4.55
C LYS A 3 4.80 17.88 4.64
N VAL A 4 4.91 16.74 3.97
CA VAL A 4 6.11 16.24 3.25
C VAL A 4 5.65 15.04 2.41
N ILE A 5 4.76 15.25 1.43
CA ILE A 5 4.46 14.23 0.39
C ILE A 5 4.46 14.92 -0.98
N SER A 6 5.46 15.78 -1.20
CA SER A 6 5.81 16.20 -2.54
C SER A 6 7.32 16.11 -2.63
N THR A 7 7.77 14.99 -3.22
CA THR A 7 9.11 14.63 -3.63
C THR A 7 10.08 15.81 -3.73
N ARG A 8 10.90 15.97 -2.70
CA ARG A 8 12.27 16.49 -2.82
C ARG A 8 13.11 15.59 -1.94
N ASP A 9 14.14 14.98 -2.52
CA ASP A 9 15.14 14.23 -1.79
C ASP A 9 15.61 15.08 -0.61
N LEU A 10 15.30 14.64 0.62
CA LEU A 10 15.65 15.39 1.81
C LEU A 10 17.15 15.20 2.03
N THR A 11 17.94 16.19 1.64
CA THR A 11 19.38 16.21 1.85
C THR A 11 19.74 17.16 2.98
N PHE A 12 20.61 16.72 3.88
CA PHE A 12 21.20 17.54 4.92
C PHE A 12 22.71 17.34 4.86
N GLN A 13 23.45 18.43 4.66
CA GLN A 13 24.91 18.39 4.50
C GLN A 13 25.41 17.43 3.41
N GLY A 14 24.66 17.32 2.30
CA GLY A 14 24.99 16.40 1.20
C GLY A 14 24.61 14.93 1.45
N GLN A 15 24.13 14.59 2.64
CA GLN A 15 23.65 13.25 2.96
C GLN A 15 22.13 13.14 2.81
N ARG A 16 21.66 12.05 2.19
CA ARG A 16 20.24 11.73 2.06
C ARG A 16 19.68 11.28 3.41
N ILE A 17 18.65 11.99 3.90
CA ILE A 17 17.91 11.64 5.10
C ILE A 17 16.58 11.01 4.70
N GLN A 18 16.23 9.91 5.39
CA GLN A 18 14.92 9.28 5.30
C GLN A 18 14.20 9.48 6.62
N ILE A 19 13.02 10.12 6.58
CA ILE A 19 12.17 10.27 7.76
C ILE A 19 11.14 9.14 7.76
N PHE A 20 11.22 8.28 8.77
CA PHE A 20 10.24 7.23 9.00
C PHE A 20 9.31 7.62 10.15
N ARG A 21 8.06 7.15 10.10
CA ARG A 21 7.15 7.29 11.24
C ARG A 21 7.52 6.24 12.29
N ASP A 22 7.56 6.66 13.55
CA ASP A 22 7.68 5.74 14.68
C ASP A 22 6.39 4.90 14.76
N LEU A 23 6.47 3.63 14.36
CA LEU A 23 5.36 2.70 14.33
C LEU A 23 5.69 1.53 15.25
N PRO A 24 4.77 1.09 16.12
CA PRO A 24 5.01 -0.05 16.97
C PRO A 24 5.23 -1.31 16.13
N THR A 25 6.09 -2.21 16.61
CA THR A 25 6.51 -3.42 15.87
C THR A 25 5.33 -4.28 15.42
N GLU A 26 4.26 -4.37 16.22
CA GLU A 26 3.04 -5.08 15.86
C GLU A 26 2.36 -4.48 14.62
N VAL A 27 2.30 -3.15 14.53
CA VAL A 27 1.73 -2.45 13.37
C VAL A 27 2.60 -2.64 12.13
N VAL A 28 3.92 -2.66 12.30
CA VAL A 28 4.87 -2.96 11.20
C VAL A 28 4.63 -4.38 10.68
N LYS A 29 4.51 -5.39 11.56
CA LYS A 29 4.20 -6.77 11.18
C LYS A 29 2.87 -6.87 10.42
N ARG A 30 1.80 -6.25 10.93
CA ARG A 30 0.50 -6.22 10.25
C ARG A 30 0.58 -5.55 8.88
N ARG A 31 1.34 -4.45 8.74
CA ARG A 31 1.58 -3.80 7.45
C ARG A 31 2.38 -4.66 6.47
N ALA A 32 3.30 -5.48 7.00
CA ALA A 32 4.08 -6.42 6.21
C ALA A 32 3.22 -7.56 5.65
N ALA A 33 2.16 -7.97 6.34
CA ALA A 33 1.21 -8.97 5.84
C ALA A 33 0.57 -8.58 4.50
N PHE A 34 0.28 -7.29 4.28
CA PHE A 34 -0.26 -6.78 3.01
C PHE A 34 0.78 -6.70 1.86
N THR A 35 2.02 -7.20 2.03
CA THR A 35 3.07 -7.09 1.00
C THR A 35 2.72 -7.86 -0.27
N LEU A 36 2.13 -9.05 -0.14
CA LEU A 36 1.70 -9.86 -1.28
C LEU A 36 0.61 -9.15 -2.08
N THR A 37 -0.44 -8.66 -1.39
CA THR A 37 -1.51 -7.87 -2.02
C THR A 37 -0.95 -6.66 -2.75
N ARG A 38 -0.03 -5.90 -2.12
CA ARG A 38 0.62 -4.75 -2.77
C ARG A 38 1.41 -5.13 -4.02
N LYS A 39 2.05 -6.30 -4.03
CA LYS A 39 2.80 -6.78 -5.21
C LYS A 39 1.86 -6.97 -6.40
N ILE A 40 0.70 -7.59 -6.18
CA ILE A 40 -0.31 -7.80 -7.23
C ILE A 40 -0.85 -6.46 -7.74
N LEU A 41 -1.17 -5.53 -6.84
CA LEU A 41 -1.78 -4.25 -7.18
C LEU A 41 -0.81 -3.26 -7.84
N ARG A 42 0.51 -3.38 -7.61
CA ARG A 42 1.53 -2.44 -8.10
C ARG A 42 1.64 -2.43 -9.62
N ASP A 43 1.51 -3.60 -10.23
CA ASP A 43 1.74 -3.78 -11.66
C ASP A 43 0.44 -3.60 -12.48
N LYS A 44 -0.66 -3.14 -11.86
CA LYS A 44 -1.99 -3.05 -12.49
C LYS A 44 -2.38 -1.60 -12.81
N PRO A 45 -2.77 -1.29 -14.07
CA PRO A 45 -3.12 0.05 -14.49
C PRO A 45 -4.44 0.50 -13.83
N GLY A 46 -4.54 1.79 -13.48
CA GLY A 46 -5.76 2.36 -12.91
C GLY A 46 -6.04 1.98 -11.44
N VAL A 47 -5.12 1.25 -10.81
CA VAL A 47 -5.21 0.88 -9.38
C VAL A 47 -4.43 1.86 -8.54
N ARG A 48 -5.08 2.43 -7.53
CA ARG A 48 -4.41 3.21 -6.48
C ARG A 48 -4.57 2.47 -5.17
N PHE A 49 -3.48 2.27 -4.43
CA PHE A 49 -3.56 1.66 -3.11
C PHE A 49 -2.71 2.43 -2.09
N GLY A 50 -3.07 2.31 -0.81
CA GLY A 50 -2.36 2.95 0.27
C GLY A 50 -2.61 2.27 1.62
N LEU A 51 -1.61 2.30 2.50
CA LEU A 51 -1.75 1.82 3.87
C LEU A 51 -2.10 2.97 4.81
N LEU A 52 -3.27 2.87 5.43
CA LEU A 52 -3.71 3.76 6.48
C LEU A 52 -3.28 3.24 7.86
N TYR A 53 -3.06 4.16 8.80
CA TYR A 53 -2.82 3.80 10.19
C TYR A 53 -4.08 3.16 10.80
N PRO A 54 -3.96 2.10 11.63
CA PRO A 54 -2.73 1.37 11.97
C PRO A 54 -2.24 0.46 10.84
N ALA A 55 -3.07 -0.44 10.32
CA ALA A 55 -2.73 -1.35 9.22
C ALA A 55 -3.98 -1.67 8.37
N LYS A 56 -4.56 -0.64 7.75
CA LYS A 56 -5.70 -0.79 6.84
C LYS A 56 -5.25 -0.56 5.41
N LEU A 57 -5.49 -1.52 4.51
CA LEU A 57 -5.22 -1.34 3.09
C LEU A 57 -6.43 -0.68 2.42
N ARG A 58 -6.22 0.48 1.82
CA ARG A 58 -7.19 1.11 0.93
C ARG A 58 -6.82 0.76 -0.51
N VAL A 59 -7.77 0.24 -1.27
CA VAL A 59 -7.64 -0.03 -2.70
C VAL A 59 -8.73 0.76 -3.43
N SER A 60 -8.33 1.60 -4.36
CA SER A 60 -9.21 2.39 -5.20
C SER A 60 -9.03 1.95 -6.65
N HIS A 61 -10.09 1.43 -7.26
CA HIS A 61 -10.10 0.95 -8.64
C HIS A 61 -11.42 1.37 -9.30
N ASN A 62 -11.34 1.97 -10.50
CA ASN A 62 -12.49 2.39 -11.30
C ASN A 62 -13.57 3.20 -10.51
N GLY A 63 -13.13 4.15 -9.68
CA GLY A 63 -14.02 4.98 -8.85
C GLY A 63 -14.57 4.31 -7.59
N SER A 64 -14.34 3.00 -7.40
CA SER A 64 -14.71 2.27 -6.18
C SER A 64 -13.55 2.21 -5.21
N GLU A 65 -13.79 2.55 -3.95
CA GLU A 65 -12.80 2.50 -2.88
C GLU A 65 -13.18 1.43 -1.87
N ARG A 66 -12.27 0.51 -1.58
CA ARG A 66 -12.47 -0.56 -0.61
C ARG A 66 -11.37 -0.56 0.42
N PHE A 67 -11.75 -0.90 1.65
CA PHE A 67 -10.85 -0.94 2.80
C PHE A 67 -10.78 -2.35 3.34
N PHE A 68 -9.57 -2.80 3.61
CA PHE A 68 -9.29 -4.12 4.16
C PHE A 68 -8.53 -3.97 5.47
N THR A 69 -9.04 -4.63 6.50
CA THR A 69 -8.35 -4.84 7.78
C THR A 69 -7.63 -6.18 7.81
N ASP A 70 -8.15 -7.15 7.06
CA ASP A 70 -7.60 -8.49 6.97
C ASP A 70 -6.71 -8.64 5.71
N PRO A 71 -5.47 -9.15 5.86
CA PRO A 71 -4.55 -9.31 4.75
C PRO A 71 -4.94 -10.43 3.78
N GLU A 72 -5.60 -11.50 4.26
CA GLU A 72 -6.02 -12.63 3.42
C GLU A 72 -7.22 -12.22 2.56
N GLU A 73 -8.21 -11.54 3.15
CA GLU A 73 -9.33 -10.97 2.38
C GLU A 73 -8.83 -9.99 1.30
N ALA A 74 -7.83 -9.17 1.64
CA ALA A 74 -7.24 -8.22 0.70
C ALA A 74 -6.54 -8.93 -0.46
N LEU A 75 -5.81 -10.02 -0.16
CA LEU A 75 -5.13 -10.83 -1.16
C LEU A 75 -6.13 -11.50 -2.11
N GLN A 76 -7.13 -12.20 -1.57
CA GLN A 76 -8.19 -12.83 -2.36
C GLN A 76 -8.92 -11.81 -3.24
N TYR A 77 -9.15 -10.60 -2.72
CA TYR A 77 -9.75 -9.52 -3.52
C TYR A 77 -8.84 -9.08 -4.67
N ALA A 78 -7.53 -8.92 -4.42
CA ALA A 78 -6.57 -8.56 -5.46
C ALA A 78 -6.44 -9.66 -6.52
N GLU A 79 -6.43 -10.93 -6.12
CA GLU A 79 -6.44 -12.08 -7.01
C GLU A 79 -7.76 -12.20 -7.79
N ARG A 80 -8.91 -11.95 -7.16
CA ARG A 80 -10.19 -11.94 -7.89
C ARG A 80 -10.29 -10.81 -8.91
N LEU A 81 -9.77 -9.63 -8.58
CA LEU A 81 -9.83 -8.48 -9.47
C LEU A 81 -8.81 -8.54 -10.62
N PHE A 82 -7.64 -9.11 -10.36
CA PHE A 82 -6.49 -9.02 -11.27
C PHE A 82 -5.80 -10.34 -11.59
N GLY A 83 -6.25 -11.43 -10.97
CA GLY A 83 -5.76 -12.80 -11.14
C GLY A 83 -6.54 -13.60 -12.20
N SER A 84 -7.36 -12.95 -13.03
CA SER A 84 -7.85 -13.52 -14.27
C SER A 84 -7.00 -13.03 -15.45
N ALA A 85 -5.84 -13.67 -15.63
CA ALA A 85 -5.46 -14.17 -16.95
C ALA A 85 -5.63 -15.69 -16.76
N GLU A 86 -6.56 -16.38 -17.39
CA GLU A 86 -6.85 -16.43 -18.83
C GLU A 86 -8.36 -16.68 -19.01
N GLU A 87 -9.02 -15.92 -19.88
CA GLU A 87 -10.12 -16.45 -20.69
C GLU A 87 -9.95 -15.86 -22.11
N GLU A 88 -10.04 -16.78 -23.05
CA GLU A 88 -9.60 -16.80 -24.46
C GLU A 88 -10.45 -15.94 -25.39
#